data_AF-A0A955PBN9-F1
#
_entry.id   AF-A0A955PBN9-F1
#
_cell.length_a   1.000
_cell.length_b   1.000
_cell.length_c   1.000
_cell.angle_alpha   90.00
_cell.angle_beta   90.00
_cell.angle_gamma   90.00
#
_symmetry.space_group_name_H-M   'P 1'
#
loop_
_entity.id
_entity.type
_entity.pdbx_description
1 polymer ?
#
loop_
_entity_poly.entity_id
_entity_poly.type
_entity_poly.pdbx_seq_one_letter_code
_entity_poly.pdbx_strand_id
1 'polypeptide(L)'
;RPINGRIEEILEERGRDSSRVIPILQAIQEEFQYLPREAMERVCQLTEITPSQLAGVASFYSQFRFKPMGRHLMRVCHGTACHVKGSDRVEDSIRRHLHMDKNVETDDRGEYTVERVACLGCCTLSPVVQIDDEVYGHLSPERVPEMVLDFEERDHTPRAIRNGKISLESLDGEIRIGLGSCCVAKGSDALRQALEYELAKSDARVQVKRVGCVGMCHRTPLVEVVLPDRPTTFYAEVKPEQARSIVSEHFPPRGLWKSLSGAFERFSNVLFEEEESEPIARYSIDTRDRPVAAFLDPQVHIATEHFGFLNPLDLEEYKSKGGFQALLKCLGEYTHEEVIEEIKTSGLRGRGGAGFPCGMKWERTRVAAGEKKYVICNGDEGDPGAFMDRMLLESFPYRVIEGMMIAAYSVGADEGILYVRAEYPLALRMLRGAIARMREGGLLGEKIFDSDFSFDVRIMEGAGAFVSGEETALLAAVEGQRSIPRLRPPYPAEKGLHGCPTSINNVETYASVPWILRNGGDEYAKLGTEKSKGTKVFALAGKVKNGGLIEIP
;
A
#
# COMPACT_ATOMS: atom_id res chain seq x y z
N ARG A 1 30.98 13.74 7.92
CA ARG A 1 31.12 15.00 7.14
C ARG A 1 30.55 16.14 7.99
N PRO A 2 30.99 17.40 7.84
CA PRO A 2 30.39 18.51 8.60
C PRO A 2 28.91 18.66 8.25
N ILE A 3 28.07 18.92 9.26
CA ILE A 3 26.60 19.06 9.13
C ILE A 3 26.26 20.03 7.99
N ASN A 4 26.97 21.15 7.90
CA ASN A 4 26.72 22.19 6.90
C ASN A 4 26.77 21.70 5.45
N GLY A 5 27.72 20.84 5.10
CA GLY A 5 27.83 20.32 3.72
C GLY A 5 26.68 19.39 3.35
N ARG A 6 26.16 18.63 4.32
CA ARG A 6 25.00 17.75 4.09
C ARG A 6 23.69 18.52 3.91
N ILE A 7 23.52 19.62 4.63
CA ILE A 7 22.32 20.46 4.47
C ILE A 7 22.26 21.09 3.09
N GLU A 8 23.41 21.50 2.53
CA GLU A 8 23.47 22.01 1.16
C GLU A 8 23.05 20.95 0.13
N GLU A 9 23.58 19.72 0.24
CA GLU A 9 23.18 18.57 -0.59
C GLU A 9 21.66 18.30 -0.48
N ILE A 10 21.11 18.25 0.74
CA ILE A 10 19.68 18.05 0.97
C ILE A 10 18.83 19.15 0.29
N LEU A 11 19.25 20.41 0.37
CA LEU A 11 18.54 21.54 -0.23
C LEU A 11 18.63 21.56 -1.77
N GLU A 12 19.70 21.01 -2.34
CA GLU A 12 19.82 20.81 -3.79
C GLU A 12 18.86 19.72 -4.29
N GLU A 13 18.73 18.63 -3.54
CA GLU A 13 17.85 17.51 -3.91
C GLU A 13 16.36 17.80 -3.68
N ARG A 14 16.02 18.46 -2.55
CA ARG A 14 14.64 18.65 -2.10
C ARG A 14 14.04 20.00 -2.45
N GLY A 15 14.87 20.95 -2.88
CA GLY A 15 14.48 22.33 -3.13
C GLY A 15 14.59 23.21 -1.88
N ARG A 16 14.32 24.50 -2.08
CA ARG A 16 14.54 25.57 -1.09
C ARG A 16 13.29 26.36 -0.73
N ASP A 17 12.18 26.09 -1.40
CA ASP A 17 10.94 26.85 -1.24
C ASP A 17 10.16 26.39 0.00
N SER A 18 9.29 27.28 0.48
CA SER A 18 8.49 27.04 1.68
C SER A 18 7.54 25.83 1.62
N SER A 19 7.22 25.29 0.44
CA SER A 19 6.43 24.04 0.34
C SER A 19 7.25 22.79 0.65
N ARG A 20 8.58 22.90 0.67
CA ARG A 20 9.51 21.78 0.88
C ARG A 20 9.89 21.56 2.33
N VAL A 21 9.33 22.30 3.28
CA VAL A 21 9.69 22.21 4.70
C VAL A 21 9.58 20.77 5.22
N ILE A 22 8.48 20.06 4.95
CA ILE A 22 8.30 18.67 5.39
C ILE A 22 9.33 17.73 4.73
N PRO A 23 9.50 17.70 3.39
CA PRO A 23 10.56 16.94 2.74
C PRO A 23 11.97 17.24 3.24
N ILE A 24 12.31 18.51 3.49
CA ILE A 24 13.61 18.92 4.03
C ILE A 24 13.81 18.34 5.42
N LEU A 25 12.82 18.49 6.31
CA LEU A 25 12.88 17.93 7.66
C LEU A 25 12.98 16.39 7.65
N GLN A 26 12.26 15.73 6.75
CA GLN A 26 12.36 14.27 6.55
C GLN A 26 13.79 13.86 6.16
N ALA A 27 14.39 14.54 5.19
CA ALA A 27 15.75 14.25 4.73
C ALA A 27 16.81 14.51 5.81
N ILE A 28 16.66 15.59 6.60
CA ILE A 28 17.54 15.86 7.75
C ILE A 28 17.42 14.75 8.79
N GLN A 29 16.20 14.34 9.11
CA GLN A 29 15.98 13.26 10.06
C GLN A 29 16.48 11.90 9.55
N GLU A 30 16.43 11.64 8.25
CA GLU A 30 16.99 10.42 7.67
C GLU A 30 18.53 10.38 7.79
N GLU A 31 19.21 11.49 7.49
CA GLU A 31 20.68 11.58 7.58
C GLU A 31 21.17 11.57 9.04
N PHE A 32 20.50 12.29 9.94
CA PHE A 32 20.97 12.49 11.31
C PHE A 32 20.22 11.69 12.37
N GLN A 33 19.15 10.98 12.01
CA GLN A 33 18.23 10.23 12.90
C GLN A 33 17.36 11.10 13.84
N TYR A 34 17.62 12.42 13.87
CA TYR A 34 16.83 13.45 14.55
C TYR A 34 17.00 14.78 13.82
N LEU A 35 16.46 15.87 14.37
CA LEU A 35 16.61 17.22 13.86
C LEU A 35 17.61 18.03 14.71
N PRO A 36 18.92 18.01 14.38
CA PRO A 36 19.89 18.88 15.04
C PRO A 36 19.50 20.34 14.92
N ARG A 37 19.66 21.09 16.01
CA ARG A 37 19.43 22.54 16.01
C ARG A 37 20.29 23.26 14.97
N GLU A 38 21.57 22.89 14.87
CA GLU A 38 22.50 23.46 13.89
C GLU A 38 22.04 23.22 12.44
N ALA A 39 21.52 22.02 12.15
CA ALA A 39 20.96 21.69 10.84
C ALA A 39 19.74 22.56 10.51
N MET A 40 18.81 22.73 11.44
CA MET A 40 17.62 23.57 11.26
C MET A 40 17.98 25.05 11.09
N GLU A 41 18.93 25.56 11.87
CA GLU A 41 19.45 26.93 11.74
C GLU A 41 20.11 27.13 10.36
N ARG A 42 20.84 26.13 9.86
CA ARG A 42 21.47 26.16 8.54
C ARG A 42 20.44 26.21 7.40
N VAL A 43 19.34 25.45 7.49
CA VAL A 43 18.23 25.54 6.53
C VAL A 43 17.69 26.97 6.47
N CYS A 44 17.44 27.60 7.62
CA CYS A 44 16.90 28.96 7.68
C CYS A 44 17.87 30.01 7.11
N GLN A 45 19.19 29.77 7.15
CA GLN A 45 20.20 30.67 6.56
C GLN A 45 20.27 30.57 5.03
N LEU A 46 19.95 29.40 4.47
CA LEU A 46 20.12 29.09 3.05
C LEU A 46 18.82 29.18 2.24
N THR A 47 17.69 29.42 2.90
CA THR A 47 16.35 29.42 2.31
C THR A 47 15.54 30.61 2.81
N GLU A 48 14.37 30.82 2.22
CA GLU A 48 13.37 31.79 2.68
C GLU A 48 12.56 31.29 3.89
N ILE A 49 12.80 30.06 4.35
CA ILE A 49 12.06 29.43 5.43
C ILE A 49 12.47 30.07 6.75
N THR A 50 11.49 30.64 7.46
CA THR A 50 11.74 31.29 8.74
C THR A 50 11.94 30.26 9.87
N PRO A 51 12.73 30.59 10.92
CA PRO A 51 12.89 29.70 12.08
C PRO A 51 11.57 29.33 12.76
N SER A 52 10.59 30.26 12.79
CA SER A 52 9.27 30.02 13.37
C SER A 52 8.44 29.05 12.53
N GLN A 53 8.50 29.15 11.20
CA GLN A 53 7.85 28.19 10.30
C GLN A 53 8.45 26.80 10.46
N LEU A 54 9.78 26.69 10.39
CA LEU A 54 10.49 25.42 10.49
C LEU A 54 10.22 24.74 11.84
N ALA A 55 10.39 25.47 12.95
CA ALA A 55 10.11 24.96 14.29
C ALA A 55 8.62 24.63 14.50
N GLY A 56 7.72 25.44 13.93
CA GLY A 56 6.28 25.21 14.00
C GLY A 56 5.87 23.92 13.30
N VAL A 57 6.42 23.62 12.12
CA VAL A 57 6.20 22.36 11.41
C VAL A 57 6.85 21.21 12.18
N ALA A 58 8.13 21.32 12.50
CA ALA A 58 8.88 20.26 13.19
C ALA A 58 8.24 19.83 14.53
N SER A 59 7.64 20.77 15.27
CA SER A 59 6.96 20.46 16.55
C SER A 59 5.52 19.98 16.42
N PHE A 60 4.90 20.15 15.25
CA PHE A 60 3.50 19.78 15.02
C PHE A 60 3.34 18.31 14.62
N TYR A 61 4.26 17.81 13.78
CA TYR A 61 4.19 16.46 13.25
C TYR A 61 4.91 15.48 14.17
N SER A 62 4.21 14.43 14.59
CA SER A 62 4.71 13.49 15.63
C SER A 62 5.96 12.72 15.21
N GLN A 63 6.19 12.53 13.90
CA GLN A 63 7.34 11.79 13.41
C GLN A 63 8.67 12.55 13.53
N PHE A 64 8.66 13.88 13.71
CA PHE A 64 9.86 14.67 13.81
C PHE A 64 10.41 14.68 15.24
N ARG A 65 11.70 14.36 15.36
CA ARG A 65 12.38 14.18 16.65
C ARG A 65 13.43 15.27 16.88
N PHE A 66 13.47 15.79 18.10
CA PHE A 66 14.47 16.78 18.52
C PHE A 66 15.61 16.17 19.36
N LYS A 67 15.51 14.87 19.66
CA LYS A 67 16.52 14.12 20.41
C LYS A 67 17.03 12.96 19.57
N PRO A 68 18.30 12.56 19.71
CA PRO A 68 18.81 11.35 19.09
C PRO A 68 17.97 10.13 19.48
N MET A 69 17.71 9.27 18.50
CA MET A 69 17.15 7.93 18.74
C MET A 69 18.27 6.91 18.85
N GLY A 70 17.92 5.74 19.38
CA GLY A 70 18.78 4.56 19.30
C GLY A 70 18.95 4.12 17.85
N ARG A 71 19.85 3.16 17.63
CA ARG A 71 20.16 2.61 16.30
C ARG A 71 18.92 2.09 15.56
N HIS A 72 17.93 1.59 16.29
CA HIS A 72 16.69 0.99 15.78
C HIS A 72 15.45 1.65 16.40
N LEU A 73 14.43 1.91 15.58
CA LEU A 73 13.15 2.49 16.03
C LEU A 73 12.07 1.41 16.11
N MET A 74 11.57 1.16 17.33
CA MET A 74 10.49 0.25 17.61
C MET A 74 9.17 1.00 17.86
N ARG A 75 8.24 0.93 16.91
CA ARG A 75 6.91 1.53 17.00
C ARG A 75 5.87 0.50 17.45
N VAL A 76 5.28 0.73 18.61
CA VAL A 76 4.19 -0.10 19.16
C VAL A 76 2.85 0.52 18.78
N CYS A 77 2.03 -0.24 18.05
CA CYS A 77 0.71 0.21 17.62
C CYS A 77 -0.31 0.11 18.76
N HIS A 78 -0.95 1.24 19.07
CA HIS A 78 -2.01 1.36 20.08
C HIS A 78 -3.38 1.68 19.50
N GLY A 79 -3.56 1.46 18.20
CA GLY A 79 -4.85 1.61 17.55
C GLY A 79 -5.88 0.65 18.13
N THR A 80 -7.17 0.96 17.97
CA THR A 80 -8.27 0.24 18.63
C THR A 80 -8.15 -1.27 18.54
N ALA A 81 -7.81 -1.83 17.36
CA ALA A 81 -7.64 -3.27 17.17
C ALA A 81 -6.47 -3.87 17.96
N CYS A 82 -5.36 -3.16 18.11
CA CYS A 82 -4.20 -3.55 18.90
C CYS A 82 -4.48 -3.40 20.41
N HIS A 83 -5.10 -2.28 20.80
CA HIS A 83 -5.45 -2.02 22.20
C HIS A 83 -6.39 -3.10 22.75
N VAL A 84 -7.48 -3.43 22.05
CA VAL A 84 -8.42 -4.48 22.51
C VAL A 84 -7.79 -5.87 22.57
N LYS A 85 -6.69 -6.10 21.83
CA LYS A 85 -5.90 -7.34 21.86
C LYS A 85 -4.70 -7.28 22.81
N GLY A 86 -4.54 -6.20 23.58
CA GLY A 86 -3.57 -6.12 24.66
C GLY A 86 -2.20 -5.54 24.28
N SER A 87 -2.13 -4.59 23.33
CA SER A 87 -0.87 -3.91 22.96
C SER A 87 -0.14 -3.28 24.14
N ASP A 88 -0.84 -2.79 25.16
CA ASP A 88 -0.23 -2.26 26.39
C ASP A 88 0.66 -3.29 27.10
N ARG A 89 0.23 -4.55 27.13
CA ARG A 89 1.02 -5.64 27.75
C ARG A 89 2.24 -6.00 26.90
N VAL A 90 2.12 -5.87 25.57
CA VAL A 90 3.23 -6.09 24.64
C VAL A 90 4.27 -4.99 24.82
N GLU A 91 3.86 -3.72 24.89
CA GLU A 91 4.78 -2.60 25.19
C GLU A 91 5.48 -2.77 26.55
N ASP A 92 4.72 -3.12 27.60
CA ASP A 92 5.30 -3.39 28.92
C ASP A 92 6.32 -4.54 28.89
N SER A 93 6.13 -5.54 28.03
CA SER A 93 7.08 -6.64 27.85
C SER A 93 8.33 -6.21 27.10
N ILE A 94 8.18 -5.39 26.05
CA ILE A 94 9.29 -4.78 25.30
C ILE A 94 10.16 -3.97 26.23
N ARG A 95 9.56 -3.04 26.99
CA ARG A 95 10.31 -2.17 27.91
C ARG A 95 11.06 -2.98 28.97
N ARG A 96 10.46 -4.04 29.50
CA ARG A 96 11.14 -4.96 30.44
C ARG A 96 12.30 -5.71 29.79
N HIS A 97 12.13 -6.20 28.57
CA HIS A 97 13.16 -6.92 27.83
C HIS A 97 14.36 -6.01 27.51
N LEU A 98 14.10 -4.75 27.16
CA LEU A 98 15.12 -3.75 26.86
C LEU A 98 15.67 -3.04 28.10
N HIS A 99 15.25 -3.43 29.31
CA HIS A 99 15.64 -2.79 30.59
C HIS A 99 15.34 -1.28 30.65
N MET A 100 14.24 -0.86 30.05
CA MET A 100 13.82 0.54 29.96
C MET A 100 12.75 0.88 31.00
N ASP A 101 12.89 2.06 31.63
CA ASP A 101 11.83 2.66 32.44
C ASP A 101 10.65 3.14 31.58
N LYS A 102 9.47 3.29 32.20
CA LYS A 102 8.22 3.67 31.50
C LYS A 102 8.27 5.01 30.76
N ASN A 103 9.10 5.95 31.23
CA ASN A 103 9.19 7.30 30.67
C ASN A 103 10.45 7.53 29.84
N VAL A 104 11.24 6.48 29.61
CA VAL A 104 12.47 6.55 28.83
C VAL A 104 12.15 6.03 27.43
N GLU A 105 12.43 6.85 26.42
CA GLU A 105 12.14 6.51 25.02
C GLU A 105 13.26 5.71 24.36
N THR A 106 14.51 5.94 24.76
CA THR A 106 15.69 5.26 24.19
C THR A 106 16.43 4.53 25.30
N ASP A 107 16.82 3.28 25.05
CA ASP A 107 17.59 2.50 26.02
C ASP A 107 18.95 3.13 26.35
N ASP A 108 19.54 2.72 27.47
CA ASP A 108 20.81 3.25 27.96
C ASP A 108 22.00 2.93 27.04
N ARG A 109 21.87 1.86 26.24
CA ARG A 109 22.83 1.45 25.21
C ARG A 109 22.73 2.26 23.92
N GLY A 110 21.64 3.00 23.71
CA GLY A 110 21.39 3.72 22.46
C GLY A 110 21.14 2.78 21.26
N GLU A 111 20.66 1.56 21.52
CA GLU A 111 20.35 0.58 20.49
C GLU A 111 18.89 0.69 20.03
N TYR A 112 17.95 0.88 20.97
CA TYR A 112 16.51 0.89 20.65
C TYR A 112 15.80 2.14 21.18
N THR A 113 14.97 2.74 20.34
CA THR A 113 13.95 3.71 20.74
C THR A 113 12.56 3.09 20.65
N VAL A 114 11.78 3.12 21.73
CA VAL A 114 10.41 2.59 21.77
C VAL A 114 9.39 3.73 21.74
N GLU A 115 8.65 3.82 20.64
CA GLU A 115 7.65 4.83 20.36
C GLU A 115 6.24 4.22 20.34
N ARG A 116 5.26 4.91 20.96
CA ARG A 116 3.85 4.58 20.84
C ARG A 116 3.25 5.29 19.63
N VAL A 117 2.61 4.54 18.73
CA VAL A 117 1.93 5.09 17.54
C VAL A 117 0.44 4.77 17.51
N ALA A 118 -0.34 5.68 16.93
CA ALA A 118 -1.80 5.55 16.89
C ALA A 118 -2.26 4.38 16.02
N CYS A 119 -1.72 4.20 14.81
CA CYS A 119 -2.08 3.09 13.94
C CYS A 119 -1.01 2.85 12.87
N LEU A 120 -0.60 1.58 12.70
CA LEU A 120 0.31 1.13 11.63
C LEU A 120 -0.42 0.57 10.39
N GLY A 121 -1.77 0.64 10.35
CA GLY A 121 -2.58 0.12 9.23
C GLY A 121 -2.51 -1.40 9.03
N CYS A 122 -2.00 -2.17 9.99
CA CYS A 122 -1.88 -3.63 9.91
C CYS A 122 -2.87 -4.35 10.84
N CYS A 123 -4.09 -3.84 10.98
CA CYS A 123 -4.99 -4.22 12.07
C CYS A 123 -5.48 -5.68 12.06
N THR A 124 -5.34 -6.40 10.94
CA THR A 124 -5.56 -7.86 10.89
C THR A 124 -4.52 -8.64 11.68
N LEU A 125 -3.32 -8.07 11.82
CA LEU A 125 -2.17 -8.64 12.53
C LEU A 125 -2.10 -8.20 13.99
N SER A 126 -3.08 -7.48 14.52
CA SER A 126 -3.02 -6.98 15.90
C SER A 126 -2.80 -8.10 16.95
N PRO A 127 -2.02 -7.84 18.03
CA PRO A 127 -1.18 -6.65 18.28
C PRO A 127 0.03 -6.55 17.33
N VAL A 128 0.38 -5.33 16.92
CA VAL A 128 1.42 -5.05 15.92
C VAL A 128 2.53 -4.18 16.52
N VAL A 129 3.77 -4.53 16.23
CA VAL A 129 4.97 -3.72 16.47
C VAL A 129 5.74 -3.63 15.16
N GLN A 130 6.31 -2.47 14.87
CA GLN A 130 7.23 -2.27 13.74
C GLN A 130 8.62 -1.96 14.30
N ILE A 131 9.67 -2.61 13.79
CA ILE A 131 11.06 -2.26 14.06
C ILE A 131 11.67 -1.80 12.75
N ASP A 132 12.04 -0.53 12.66
CA ASP A 132 12.43 0.14 11.42
C ASP A 132 11.38 -0.06 10.31
N ASP A 133 11.71 -0.79 9.25
CA ASP A 133 10.79 -1.12 8.15
C ASP A 133 10.05 -2.46 8.33
N GLU A 134 10.43 -3.27 9.33
CA GLU A 134 9.92 -4.62 9.54
C GLU A 134 8.68 -4.62 10.45
N VAL A 135 7.64 -5.34 10.04
CA VAL A 135 6.35 -5.39 10.75
C VAL A 135 6.13 -6.76 11.37
N TYR A 136 5.95 -6.78 12.69
CA TYR A 136 5.66 -7.95 13.49
C TYR A 136 4.20 -7.97 13.94
N GLY A 137 3.53 -9.08 13.65
CA GLY A 137 2.12 -9.29 13.93
C GLY A 137 1.85 -10.39 14.95
N HIS A 138 0.62 -10.41 15.47
CA HIS A 138 0.10 -11.41 16.40
C HIS A 138 0.97 -11.55 17.66
N LEU A 139 1.52 -10.43 18.11
CA LEU A 139 2.42 -10.42 19.25
C LEU A 139 1.66 -10.63 20.55
N SER A 140 2.25 -11.42 21.42
CA SER A 140 1.89 -11.54 22.82
C SER A 140 3.11 -11.17 23.68
N PRO A 141 2.93 -10.83 24.97
CA PRO A 141 4.04 -10.48 25.85
C PRO A 141 5.16 -11.52 25.88
N GLU A 142 4.81 -12.80 25.71
CA GLU A 142 5.73 -13.94 25.76
C GLU A 142 6.59 -14.07 24.50
N ARG A 143 6.09 -13.58 23.35
CA ARG A 143 6.78 -13.65 22.05
C ARG A 143 7.70 -12.47 21.77
N VAL A 144 7.74 -11.49 22.67
CA VAL A 144 8.59 -10.30 22.52
C VAL A 144 10.09 -10.63 22.44
N PRO A 145 10.65 -11.54 23.26
CA PRO A 145 12.05 -11.92 23.12
C PRO A 145 12.37 -12.55 21.77
N GLU A 146 11.50 -13.43 21.27
CA GLU A 146 11.65 -14.06 19.95
C GLU A 146 11.65 -13.00 18.83
N MET A 147 10.76 -12.01 18.92
CA MET A 147 10.68 -10.91 17.96
C MET A 147 11.99 -10.10 17.90
N VAL A 148 12.57 -9.78 19.05
CA VAL A 148 13.82 -8.99 19.11
C VAL A 148 14.99 -9.82 18.54
N LEU A 149 15.08 -11.10 18.91
CA LEU A 149 16.11 -12.00 18.38
C LEU A 149 16.00 -12.18 16.86
N ASP A 150 14.79 -12.41 16.33
CA ASP A 150 14.56 -12.52 14.88
C ASP A 150 14.92 -11.23 14.15
N PHE A 151 14.71 -10.06 14.75
CA PHE A 151 15.19 -8.81 14.19
C PHE A 151 16.72 -8.77 14.15
N GLU A 152 17.40 -9.02 15.28
CA GLU A 152 18.86 -8.92 15.39
C GLU A 152 19.62 -9.93 14.51
N GLU A 153 19.03 -11.10 14.25
CA GLU A 153 19.64 -12.14 13.40
C GLU A 153 19.43 -11.91 11.89
N ARG A 154 18.52 -11.02 11.49
CA ARG A 154 18.20 -10.78 10.08
C ARG A 154 19.24 -9.89 9.40
N ASP A 155 19.54 -10.23 8.14
CA ASP A 155 20.27 -9.35 7.23
C ASP A 155 19.34 -8.23 6.73
N HIS A 156 19.50 -7.03 7.29
CA HIS A 156 18.68 -5.85 7.00
C HIS A 156 19.02 -5.12 5.69
N THR A 157 19.85 -5.71 4.83
CA THR A 157 20.20 -5.09 3.54
C THR A 157 18.94 -4.94 2.68
N PRO A 158 18.56 -3.72 2.21
CA PRO A 158 17.39 -3.51 1.36
C PRO A 158 17.48 -4.36 0.09
N ARG A 159 16.69 -5.43 0.01
CA ARG A 159 16.73 -6.34 -1.14
C ARG A 159 15.95 -5.74 -2.29
N ALA A 160 16.64 -5.50 -3.41
CA ALA A 160 16.02 -5.05 -4.64
C ALA A 160 14.91 -6.01 -5.07
N ILE A 161 13.74 -5.47 -5.43
CA ILE A 161 12.61 -6.24 -5.97
C ILE A 161 13.03 -6.73 -7.36
N ARG A 162 13.48 -7.99 -7.45
CA ARG A 162 13.75 -8.64 -8.73
C ARG A 162 12.43 -9.17 -9.30
N ASN A 163 11.95 -8.56 -10.37
CA ASN A 163 10.90 -9.13 -11.21
C ASN A 163 11.52 -9.59 -12.53
N GLY A 164 11.53 -10.89 -12.77
CA GLY A 164 11.79 -11.43 -14.11
C GLY A 164 10.58 -11.18 -15.01
N LYS A 165 10.79 -10.61 -16.19
CA LYS A 165 9.82 -10.63 -17.29
C LYS A 165 9.83 -12.03 -17.90
N ILE A 166 8.71 -12.74 -17.87
CA ILE A 166 8.56 -13.98 -18.66
C ILE A 166 7.15 -13.99 -19.26
N SER A 167 7.06 -14.22 -20.58
CA SER A 167 5.78 -14.48 -21.23
C SER A 167 5.27 -15.89 -20.88
N LEU A 168 4.02 -15.96 -20.44
CA LEU A 168 3.30 -17.17 -20.03
C LEU A 168 3.33 -18.30 -21.08
N GLU A 169 3.47 -17.95 -22.35
CA GLU A 169 3.48 -18.90 -23.48
C GLU A 169 4.67 -19.88 -23.48
N SER A 170 5.61 -19.73 -22.55
CA SER A 170 6.80 -20.58 -22.42
C SER A 170 6.98 -21.24 -21.04
N LEU A 171 6.05 -21.05 -20.10
CA LEU A 171 6.19 -21.55 -18.73
C LEU A 171 5.49 -22.91 -18.56
N ASP A 172 6.10 -23.78 -17.75
CA ASP A 172 5.51 -25.04 -17.29
C ASP A 172 4.45 -24.81 -16.18
N GLY A 173 4.43 -23.60 -15.58
CA GLY A 173 3.39 -23.12 -14.66
C GLY A 173 3.75 -21.79 -13.97
N GLU A 174 2.85 -21.29 -13.13
CA GLU A 174 3.00 -20.06 -12.35
C GLU A 174 2.59 -20.31 -10.89
N ILE A 175 3.40 -19.85 -9.94
CA ILE A 175 3.05 -19.83 -8.51
C ILE A 175 2.83 -18.38 -8.09
N ARG A 176 1.61 -18.03 -7.68
CA ARG A 176 1.27 -16.68 -7.21
C ARG A 176 1.30 -16.62 -5.69
N ILE A 177 1.90 -15.55 -5.18
CA ILE A 177 1.99 -15.27 -3.76
C ILE A 177 1.77 -13.79 -3.47
N GLY A 178 0.88 -13.51 -2.52
CA GLY A 178 0.61 -12.15 -2.06
C GLY A 178 1.81 -11.61 -1.28
N LEU A 179 2.33 -10.45 -1.68
CA LEU A 179 3.46 -9.78 -0.99
C LEU A 179 3.13 -8.36 -0.56
N GLY A 180 1.86 -8.09 -0.28
CA GLY A 180 1.45 -6.90 0.47
C GLY A 180 1.93 -6.97 1.91
N SER A 181 1.93 -5.84 2.62
CA SER A 181 2.51 -5.68 3.95
C SER A 181 1.99 -6.72 4.96
N CYS A 182 0.68 -7.00 4.95
CA CYS A 182 0.10 -8.02 5.83
C CYS A 182 0.55 -9.47 5.51
N CYS A 183 0.87 -9.75 4.25
CA CYS A 183 1.33 -11.07 3.83
C CYS A 183 2.80 -11.27 4.18
N VAL A 184 3.63 -10.24 3.93
CA VAL A 184 5.06 -10.24 4.27
C VAL A 184 5.27 -10.40 5.77
N ALA A 185 4.52 -9.66 6.59
CA ALA A 185 4.56 -9.76 8.06
C ALA A 185 4.13 -11.15 8.61
N LYS A 186 3.50 -11.99 7.78
CA LYS A 186 3.16 -13.38 8.10
C LYS A 186 4.12 -14.41 7.48
N GLY A 187 5.25 -13.95 6.93
CA GLY A 187 6.28 -14.82 6.37
C GLY A 187 6.17 -15.11 4.87
N SER A 188 5.30 -14.40 4.13
CA SER A 188 5.14 -14.68 2.69
C SER A 188 6.41 -14.41 1.87
N ASP A 189 7.29 -13.49 2.29
CA ASP A 189 8.55 -13.27 1.58
C ASP A 189 9.56 -14.41 1.82
N ALA A 190 9.66 -14.92 3.05
CA ALA A 190 10.46 -16.11 3.35
C ALA A 190 9.95 -17.33 2.56
N LEU A 191 8.64 -17.51 2.47
CA LEU A 191 8.01 -18.56 1.67
C LEU A 191 8.33 -18.39 0.17
N ARG A 192 8.25 -17.17 -0.38
CA ARG A 192 8.67 -16.91 -1.76
C ARG A 192 10.11 -17.35 -1.99
N GLN A 193 11.03 -16.97 -1.11
CA GLN A 193 12.45 -17.33 -1.23
C GLN A 193 12.64 -18.85 -1.19
N ALA A 194 11.93 -19.55 -0.30
CA ALA A 194 11.95 -21.01 -0.24
C ALA A 194 11.39 -21.65 -1.52
N LEU A 195 10.30 -21.14 -2.08
CA LEU A 195 9.74 -21.60 -3.35
C LEU A 195 10.70 -21.38 -4.52
N GLU A 196 11.29 -20.18 -4.63
CA GLU A 196 12.30 -19.84 -5.66
C GLU A 196 13.53 -20.75 -5.54
N TYR A 197 14.00 -21.02 -4.32
CA TYR A 197 15.14 -21.90 -4.04
C TYR A 197 14.87 -23.35 -4.44
N GLU A 198 13.70 -23.89 -4.13
CA GLU A 198 13.32 -25.25 -4.50
C GLU A 198 13.04 -25.37 -6.01
N LEU A 199 12.44 -24.36 -6.64
CA LEU A 199 12.25 -24.33 -8.09
C LEU A 199 13.58 -24.27 -8.85
N ALA A 200 14.59 -23.58 -8.32
CA ALA A 200 15.94 -23.55 -8.93
C ALA A 200 16.63 -24.93 -8.97
N LYS A 201 16.17 -25.90 -8.16
CA LYS A 201 16.61 -27.30 -8.20
C LYS A 201 15.80 -28.16 -9.17
N SER A 202 14.69 -27.64 -9.69
CA SER A 202 13.83 -28.32 -10.64
C SER A 202 14.18 -27.92 -12.09
N ASP A 203 13.93 -28.81 -13.04
CA ASP A 203 14.02 -28.48 -14.47
C ASP A 203 12.76 -27.76 -15.00
N ALA A 204 11.84 -27.38 -14.11
CA ALA A 204 10.56 -26.77 -14.47
C ALA A 204 10.73 -25.26 -14.67
N ARG A 205 10.22 -24.74 -15.79
CA ARG A 205 10.16 -23.31 -16.08
C ARG A 205 8.95 -22.72 -15.38
N VAL A 206 9.10 -22.40 -14.10
CA VAL A 206 8.01 -21.88 -13.26
C VAL A 206 8.37 -20.50 -12.76
N GLN A 207 7.42 -19.58 -12.84
CA GLN A 207 7.58 -18.24 -12.27
C GLN A 207 6.91 -18.18 -10.90
N VAL A 208 7.64 -17.69 -9.88
CA VAL A 208 7.02 -17.24 -8.63
C VAL A 208 6.61 -15.78 -8.79
N LYS A 209 5.33 -15.54 -9.03
CA LYS A 209 4.77 -14.23 -9.30
C LYS A 209 4.30 -13.57 -8.00
N ARG A 210 4.80 -12.35 -7.78
CA ARG A 210 4.22 -11.42 -6.81
C ARG A 210 2.85 -10.97 -7.29
N VAL A 211 1.83 -11.13 -6.45
CA VAL A 211 0.49 -10.58 -6.70
C VAL A 211 0.08 -9.58 -5.60
N GLY A 212 -0.94 -8.78 -5.91
CA GLY A 212 -1.60 -7.88 -4.95
C GLY A 212 -2.28 -8.60 -3.79
N CYS A 213 -3.01 -7.85 -2.96
CA CYS A 213 -3.72 -8.44 -1.82
C CYS A 213 -4.73 -9.51 -2.26
N VAL A 214 -4.78 -10.59 -1.47
CA VAL A 214 -5.70 -11.72 -1.65
C VAL A 214 -6.97 -11.60 -0.80
N GLY A 215 -7.13 -10.52 -0.03
CA GLY A 215 -8.30 -10.23 0.82
C GLY A 215 -8.43 -11.10 2.08
N MET A 216 -7.99 -12.36 2.03
CA MET A 216 -8.09 -13.35 3.10
C MET A 216 -6.91 -13.29 4.09
N CYS A 217 -6.70 -12.13 4.73
CA CYS A 217 -5.58 -11.92 5.66
C CYS A 217 -5.48 -12.96 6.79
N HIS A 218 -6.59 -13.58 7.20
CA HIS A 218 -6.61 -14.63 8.23
C HIS A 218 -6.02 -15.98 7.77
N ARG A 219 -5.87 -16.20 6.45
CA ARG A 219 -5.36 -17.45 5.85
C ARG A 219 -4.00 -17.31 5.14
N THR A 220 -3.36 -16.15 5.24
CA THR A 220 -2.03 -15.93 4.64
C THR A 220 -0.91 -16.54 5.49
N PRO A 221 0.23 -16.97 4.91
CA PRO A 221 0.59 -16.93 3.48
C PRO A 221 -0.30 -17.83 2.60
N LEU A 222 -0.83 -17.25 1.51
CA LEU A 222 -1.64 -17.95 0.53
C LEU A 222 -0.79 -18.18 -0.72
N VAL A 223 -0.77 -19.41 -1.20
CA VAL A 223 -0.07 -19.79 -2.44
C VAL A 223 -1.11 -20.34 -3.42
N GLU A 224 -1.14 -19.76 -4.61
CA GLU A 224 -1.95 -20.21 -5.73
C GLU A 224 -1.03 -20.81 -6.79
N VAL A 225 -1.22 -22.09 -7.13
CA VAL A 225 -0.46 -22.78 -8.18
C VAL A 225 -1.32 -22.92 -9.42
N VAL A 226 -0.87 -22.28 -10.50
CA VAL A 226 -1.53 -22.24 -11.80
C VAL A 226 -0.70 -23.08 -12.78
N LEU A 227 -1.32 -24.13 -13.29
CA LEU A 227 -0.72 -25.02 -14.30
C LEU A 227 -1.49 -24.87 -15.61
N PRO A 228 -0.83 -24.97 -16.78
CA PRO A 228 -1.52 -25.05 -18.05
C PRO A 228 -2.53 -26.21 -18.05
N ASP A 229 -3.75 -25.95 -18.53
CA ASP A 229 -4.82 -26.94 -18.72
C ASP A 229 -5.25 -27.74 -17.47
N ARG A 230 -4.97 -27.23 -16.26
CA ARG A 230 -5.43 -27.82 -14.99
C ARG A 230 -6.13 -26.79 -14.10
N PRO A 231 -7.05 -27.24 -13.23
CA PRO A 231 -7.63 -26.37 -12.22
C PRO A 231 -6.55 -25.85 -11.27
N THR A 232 -6.63 -24.57 -10.96
CA THR A 232 -5.75 -23.90 -10.00
C THR A 232 -5.86 -24.53 -8.62
N THR A 233 -4.71 -24.73 -7.95
CA THR A 233 -4.65 -25.27 -6.58
C THR A 233 -4.29 -24.17 -5.59
N PHE A 234 -4.98 -24.11 -4.45
CA PHE A 234 -4.73 -23.14 -3.39
C PHE A 234 -4.22 -23.81 -2.12
N TYR A 235 -3.22 -23.19 -1.52
CA TYR A 235 -2.65 -23.54 -0.24
C TYR A 235 -2.74 -22.34 0.68
N ALA A 236 -3.23 -22.54 1.90
CA ALA A 236 -3.34 -21.49 2.90
C ALA A 236 -2.47 -21.79 4.12
N GLU A 237 -2.08 -20.73 4.83
CA GLU A 237 -1.24 -20.80 6.04
C GLU A 237 0.08 -21.57 5.79
N VAL A 238 0.62 -21.42 4.58
CA VAL A 238 1.81 -22.15 4.13
C VAL A 238 3.04 -21.64 4.84
N LYS A 239 3.81 -22.56 5.43
CA LYS A 239 5.09 -22.29 6.07
C LYS A 239 6.25 -22.47 5.06
N PRO A 240 7.37 -21.74 5.19
CA PRO A 240 8.51 -21.86 4.26
C PRO A 240 9.03 -23.29 4.07
N GLU A 241 9.00 -24.12 5.12
CA GLU A 241 9.47 -25.51 5.09
C GLU A 241 8.62 -26.39 4.16
N GLN A 242 7.36 -26.00 3.94
CA GLN A 242 6.43 -26.71 3.07
C GLN A 242 6.67 -26.41 1.58
N ALA A 243 7.50 -25.41 1.23
CA ALA A 243 7.78 -25.03 -0.16
C ALA A 243 8.26 -26.22 -1.02
N ARG A 244 9.15 -27.05 -0.48
CA ARG A 244 9.70 -28.23 -1.17
C ARG A 244 8.60 -29.22 -1.57
N SER A 245 7.64 -29.44 -0.69
CA SER A 245 6.53 -30.37 -0.95
C SER A 245 5.62 -29.85 -2.06
N ILE A 246 5.30 -28.56 -2.05
CA ILE A 246 4.46 -27.90 -3.08
C ILE A 246 5.15 -27.98 -4.44
N VAL A 247 6.44 -27.65 -4.51
CA VAL A 247 7.22 -27.72 -5.76
C VAL A 247 7.30 -29.16 -6.27
N SER A 248 7.60 -30.12 -5.41
CA SER A 248 7.74 -31.53 -5.81
C SER A 248 6.42 -32.14 -6.30
N GLU A 249 5.29 -31.71 -5.73
CA GLU A 249 3.94 -32.17 -6.10
C GLU A 249 3.51 -31.67 -7.48
N HIS A 250 3.71 -30.39 -7.77
CA HIS A 250 3.22 -29.77 -9.02
C HIS A 250 4.25 -29.75 -10.15
N PHE A 251 5.53 -29.73 -9.81
CA PHE A 251 6.65 -29.58 -10.75
C PHE A 251 7.71 -30.66 -10.52
N PRO A 252 7.36 -31.96 -10.65
CA PRO A 252 8.32 -33.04 -10.43
C PRO A 252 9.45 -33.02 -11.47
N PRO A 253 10.69 -33.38 -11.09
CA PRO A 253 11.82 -33.43 -12.03
C PRO A 253 11.52 -34.39 -13.19
N ARG A 254 11.93 -34.00 -14.42
CA ARG A 254 11.57 -34.64 -15.70
C ARG A 254 12.05 -36.12 -15.87
N GLY A 255 12.65 -36.73 -14.85
CA GLY A 255 13.13 -38.12 -14.84
C GLY A 255 12.18 -39.19 -14.28
N LEU A 256 11.08 -38.83 -13.62
CA LEU A 256 10.23 -39.79 -12.89
C LEU A 256 8.97 -40.27 -13.66
N TRP A 257 8.67 -39.68 -14.81
CA TRP A 257 7.43 -39.93 -15.57
C TRP A 257 7.40 -41.25 -16.37
N LYS A 258 8.47 -42.04 -16.37
CA LYS A 258 8.54 -43.29 -17.17
C LYS A 258 8.26 -44.61 -16.42
N SER A 259 7.94 -44.60 -15.12
CA SER A 259 7.78 -45.87 -14.38
C SER A 259 6.64 -45.96 -13.35
N LEU A 260 5.80 -44.94 -13.17
CA LEU A 260 4.93 -44.86 -11.97
C LEU A 260 3.43 -44.76 -12.22
N SER A 261 2.92 -45.19 -13.38
CA SER A 261 1.47 -45.34 -13.56
C SER A 261 0.85 -46.54 -12.83
N GLY A 262 1.64 -47.41 -12.17
CA GLY A 262 1.13 -48.61 -11.50
C GLY A 262 1.62 -48.89 -10.08
N ALA A 263 2.58 -48.13 -9.53
CA ALA A 263 3.21 -48.45 -8.24
C ALA A 263 3.04 -47.38 -7.15
N PHE A 264 2.49 -46.20 -7.49
CA PHE A 264 2.46 -45.05 -6.59
C PHE A 264 1.44 -45.18 -5.44
N GLU A 265 0.38 -46.01 -5.58
CA GLU A 265 -0.58 -46.24 -4.49
C GLU A 265 -0.06 -47.15 -3.37
N ARG A 266 1.03 -47.90 -3.58
CA ARG A 266 1.56 -48.85 -2.57
C ARG A 266 2.87 -48.46 -1.93
N PHE A 267 3.63 -47.54 -2.52
CA PHE A 267 4.96 -47.18 -2.02
C PHE A 267 4.98 -45.92 -1.14
N SER A 268 3.90 -45.14 -1.12
CA SER A 268 3.81 -43.91 -0.31
C SER A 268 3.72 -44.14 1.21
N ASN A 269 3.56 -45.40 1.65
CA ASN A 269 3.41 -45.73 3.08
C ASN A 269 4.67 -46.35 3.72
N VAL A 270 5.80 -46.48 3.00
CA VAL A 270 6.93 -47.30 3.50
C VAL A 270 8.29 -46.57 3.51
N LEU A 271 8.40 -45.32 3.05
CA LEU A 271 9.70 -44.60 3.01
C LEU A 271 9.72 -43.17 3.54
N PHE A 272 8.73 -42.78 4.34
CA PHE A 272 8.76 -41.50 5.06
C PHE A 272 8.64 -41.76 6.57
N GLU A 273 9.75 -42.17 7.18
CA GLU A 273 9.96 -42.00 8.61
C GLU A 273 10.77 -40.70 8.82
N GLU A 274 10.16 -39.78 9.58
CA GLU A 274 10.68 -38.54 10.21
C GLU A 274 10.95 -37.35 9.25
N GLU A 275 10.28 -36.19 9.29
CA GLU A 275 9.43 -35.51 10.28
C GLU A 275 7.97 -35.41 9.82
N GLU A 276 7.01 -35.63 10.74
CA GLU A 276 5.61 -35.26 10.54
C GLU A 276 5.48 -33.74 10.41
N SER A 277 5.66 -33.22 9.19
CA SER A 277 5.20 -31.87 8.84
C SER A 277 3.68 -31.87 8.96
N GLU A 278 3.11 -30.96 9.76
CA GLU A 278 1.66 -30.78 9.87
C GLU A 278 0.98 -30.86 8.49
N PRO A 279 -0.16 -31.57 8.36
CA PRO A 279 -0.82 -31.75 7.08
C PRO A 279 -1.13 -30.39 6.46
N ILE A 280 -0.57 -30.16 5.27
CA ILE A 280 -0.83 -28.94 4.50
C ILE A 280 -2.34 -28.87 4.25
N ALA A 281 -2.98 -27.82 4.75
CA ALA A 281 -4.38 -27.57 4.48
C ALA A 281 -4.52 -27.21 2.99
N ARG A 282 -4.85 -28.23 2.18
CA ARG A 282 -5.13 -28.11 0.76
C ARG A 282 -6.55 -27.61 0.58
N TYR A 283 -6.71 -26.59 -0.26
CA TYR A 283 -8.00 -26.06 -0.65
C TYR A 283 -8.12 -26.20 -2.17
N SER A 284 -8.95 -27.13 -2.62
CA SER A 284 -9.45 -27.07 -3.99
C SER A 284 -10.47 -25.94 -4.06
N ILE A 285 -10.35 -25.03 -5.04
CA ILE A 285 -11.44 -24.09 -5.38
C ILE A 285 -12.63 -24.81 -6.03
N ASP A 286 -12.64 -26.14 -6.06
CA ASP A 286 -13.90 -26.84 -6.24
C ASP A 286 -14.82 -26.47 -5.06
N THR A 287 -15.84 -25.68 -5.37
CA THR A 287 -16.97 -25.05 -4.65
C THR A 287 -17.56 -25.72 -3.38
N ARG A 288 -16.91 -26.73 -2.81
CA ARG A 288 -17.38 -27.52 -1.67
C ARG A 288 -16.75 -27.16 -0.33
N ASP A 289 -15.74 -26.28 -0.29
CA ASP A 289 -15.29 -25.72 0.99
C ASP A 289 -16.11 -24.47 1.36
N ARG A 290 -17.23 -24.72 2.05
CA ARG A 290 -18.25 -23.72 2.40
C ARG A 290 -17.72 -22.40 2.98
N PRO A 291 -16.65 -22.35 3.81
CA PRO A 291 -16.17 -21.09 4.39
C PRO A 291 -15.42 -20.18 3.41
N VAL A 292 -14.69 -20.72 2.43
CA VAL A 292 -13.93 -19.93 1.44
C VAL A 292 -14.89 -19.39 0.38
N ALA A 293 -15.78 -20.25 -0.13
CA ALA A 293 -16.88 -19.86 -1.01
C ALA A 293 -17.77 -18.78 -0.36
N ALA A 294 -18.17 -18.97 0.91
CA ALA A 294 -18.96 -17.97 1.62
C ALA A 294 -18.24 -16.63 1.84
N PHE A 295 -16.90 -16.60 1.81
CA PHE A 295 -16.13 -15.36 1.91
C PHE A 295 -16.00 -14.66 0.56
N LEU A 296 -15.77 -15.40 -0.53
CA LEU A 296 -15.49 -14.83 -1.85
C LEU A 296 -16.75 -14.60 -2.71
N ASP A 297 -17.70 -15.54 -2.71
CA ASP A 297 -18.84 -15.53 -3.63
C ASP A 297 -19.76 -14.30 -3.53
N PRO A 298 -20.02 -13.72 -2.33
CA PRO A 298 -20.89 -12.55 -2.22
C PRO A 298 -20.24 -11.23 -2.66
N GLN A 299 -18.93 -11.23 -2.92
CA GLN A 299 -18.18 -10.02 -3.19
C GLN A 299 -18.34 -9.55 -4.64
N VAL A 300 -18.36 -8.24 -4.83
CA VAL A 300 -18.36 -7.60 -6.16
C VAL A 300 -17.12 -6.73 -6.25
N HIS A 301 -16.16 -7.16 -7.06
CA HIS A 301 -14.85 -6.52 -7.15
C HIS A 301 -14.81 -5.45 -8.23
N ILE A 302 -14.95 -4.18 -7.83
CA ILE A 302 -14.78 -3.00 -8.69
C ILE A 302 -13.46 -2.31 -8.38
N ALA A 303 -13.29 -1.77 -7.17
CA ALA A 303 -12.05 -1.13 -6.76
C ALA A 303 -10.91 -2.16 -6.68
N THR A 304 -11.25 -3.41 -6.36
CA THR A 304 -10.33 -4.55 -6.25
C THR A 304 -10.41 -5.52 -7.42
N GLU A 305 -10.87 -5.09 -8.60
CA GLU A 305 -10.85 -5.92 -9.82
C GLU A 305 -9.47 -6.58 -10.01
N HIS A 306 -9.45 -7.88 -10.31
CA HIS A 306 -8.23 -8.70 -10.40
C HIS A 306 -7.40 -8.82 -9.10
N PHE A 307 -8.02 -8.75 -7.92
CA PHE A 307 -7.34 -9.05 -6.65
C PHE A 307 -6.72 -10.45 -6.65
N GLY A 308 -5.60 -10.62 -5.96
CA GLY A 308 -4.82 -11.86 -5.96
C GLY A 308 -4.21 -12.27 -7.30
N PHE A 309 -4.40 -11.49 -8.37
CA PHE A 309 -3.95 -11.85 -9.72
C PHE A 309 -2.86 -10.92 -10.29
N LEU A 310 -3.09 -9.60 -10.26
CA LEU A 310 -2.18 -8.64 -10.89
C LEU A 310 -0.86 -8.52 -10.12
N ASN A 311 0.25 -8.43 -10.85
CA ASN A 311 1.50 -7.92 -10.31
C ASN A 311 1.43 -6.37 -10.24
N PRO A 312 1.54 -5.76 -9.05
CA PRO A 312 1.35 -4.30 -8.88
C PRO A 312 2.31 -3.43 -9.68
N LEU A 313 3.45 -3.98 -10.14
CA LEU A 313 4.48 -3.26 -10.91
C LEU A 313 4.64 -3.77 -12.35
N ASP A 314 3.72 -4.60 -12.84
CA ASP A 314 3.69 -5.03 -14.23
C ASP A 314 2.71 -4.17 -15.05
N LEU A 315 3.26 -3.16 -15.71
CA LEU A 315 2.49 -2.20 -16.50
C LEU A 315 1.82 -2.85 -17.72
N GLU A 316 2.47 -3.82 -18.36
CA GLU A 316 1.93 -4.47 -19.54
C GLU A 316 0.83 -5.47 -19.16
N GLU A 317 0.98 -6.16 -18.03
CA GLU A 317 -0.11 -6.95 -17.48
C GLU A 317 -1.34 -6.07 -17.19
N TYR A 318 -1.16 -4.90 -16.56
CA TYR A 318 -2.25 -3.97 -16.29
C TYR A 318 -2.96 -3.53 -17.59
N LYS A 319 -2.21 -3.14 -18.63
CA LYS A 319 -2.75 -2.81 -19.95
C LYS A 319 -3.51 -3.98 -20.59
N SER A 320 -2.95 -5.19 -20.53
CA SER A 320 -3.56 -6.40 -21.11
C SER A 320 -4.92 -6.75 -20.49
N LYS A 321 -5.17 -6.28 -19.26
CA LYS A 321 -6.43 -6.44 -18.53
C LYS A 321 -7.35 -5.21 -18.63
N GLY A 322 -7.10 -4.34 -19.59
CA GLY A 322 -7.93 -3.16 -19.86
C GLY A 322 -7.56 -1.92 -19.07
N GLY A 323 -6.39 -1.91 -18.42
CA GLY A 323 -5.80 -0.69 -17.86
C GLY A 323 -5.59 0.38 -18.94
N PHE A 324 -5.84 1.64 -18.58
CA PHE A 324 -5.83 2.84 -19.44
C PHE A 324 -6.89 2.88 -20.55
N GLN A 325 -7.71 1.84 -20.74
CA GLN A 325 -8.80 1.90 -21.71
C GLN A 325 -9.85 2.96 -21.34
N ALA A 326 -10.11 3.18 -20.05
CA ALA A 326 -11.02 4.25 -19.63
C ALA A 326 -10.45 5.62 -19.97
N LEU A 327 -9.15 5.84 -19.69
CA LEU A 327 -8.49 7.08 -20.05
C LEU A 327 -8.49 7.30 -21.57
N LEU A 328 -8.22 6.26 -22.38
CA LEU A 328 -8.28 6.37 -23.84
C LEU A 328 -9.67 6.75 -24.34
N LYS A 329 -10.74 6.17 -23.77
CA LYS A 329 -12.12 6.60 -24.05
C LYS A 329 -12.33 8.07 -23.69
N CYS A 330 -11.84 8.52 -22.53
CA CYS A 330 -11.93 9.93 -22.15
C CYS A 330 -11.26 10.86 -23.16
N LEU A 331 -10.08 10.50 -23.66
CA LEU A 331 -9.30 11.34 -24.57
C LEU A 331 -9.84 11.31 -26.01
N GLY A 332 -10.45 10.20 -26.44
CA GLY A 332 -10.90 10.01 -27.82
C GLY A 332 -12.39 10.23 -28.06
N GLU A 333 -13.24 9.98 -27.05
CA GLU A 333 -14.70 9.89 -27.23
C GLU A 333 -15.48 10.88 -26.37
N TYR A 334 -14.95 11.30 -25.21
CA TYR A 334 -15.67 12.16 -24.28
C TYR A 334 -15.07 13.57 -24.17
N THR A 335 -15.93 14.57 -24.12
CA THR A 335 -15.57 15.89 -23.61
C THR A 335 -15.38 15.86 -22.09
N HIS A 336 -14.75 16.89 -21.53
CA HIS A 336 -14.52 16.98 -20.08
C HIS A 336 -15.84 16.93 -19.29
N GLU A 337 -16.86 17.63 -19.79
CA GLU A 337 -18.18 17.70 -19.18
C GLU A 337 -18.93 16.36 -19.27
N GLU A 338 -18.80 15.62 -20.38
CA GLU A 338 -19.41 14.29 -20.51
C GLU A 338 -18.81 13.28 -19.53
N VAL A 339 -17.49 13.31 -19.29
CA VAL A 339 -16.88 12.47 -18.24
C VAL A 339 -17.46 12.81 -16.87
N ILE A 340 -17.65 14.09 -16.55
CA ILE A 340 -18.24 14.53 -15.28
C ILE A 340 -19.69 14.03 -15.16
N GLU A 341 -20.50 14.14 -16.23
CA GLU A 341 -21.87 13.63 -16.24
C GLU A 341 -21.93 12.11 -16.09
N GLU A 342 -21.01 11.36 -16.68
CA GLU A 342 -20.92 9.91 -16.49
C GLU A 342 -20.65 9.54 -15.02
N ILE A 343 -19.73 10.27 -14.37
CA ILE A 343 -19.46 10.10 -12.94
C ILE A 343 -20.65 10.53 -12.07
N LYS A 344 -21.40 11.58 -12.45
CA LYS A 344 -22.65 11.94 -11.76
C LYS A 344 -23.71 10.84 -11.91
N THR A 345 -23.86 10.29 -13.11
CA THR A 345 -24.80 9.21 -13.43
C THR A 345 -24.51 7.95 -12.60
N SER A 346 -23.22 7.62 -12.44
CA SER A 346 -22.78 6.54 -11.54
C SER A 346 -23.23 6.72 -10.09
N GLY A 347 -23.44 7.98 -9.67
CA GLY A 347 -23.71 8.32 -8.28
C GLY A 347 -22.55 8.00 -7.33
N LEU A 348 -21.32 7.90 -7.85
CA LEU A 348 -20.11 7.72 -7.05
C LEU A 348 -20.03 8.80 -5.97
N ARG A 349 -19.84 8.37 -4.73
CA ARG A 349 -19.65 9.23 -3.56
C ARG A 349 -18.23 9.04 -3.03
N GLY A 350 -17.65 10.10 -2.48
CA GLY A 350 -16.32 10.06 -1.89
C GLY A 350 -16.21 8.96 -0.83
N ARG A 351 -15.24 8.07 -1.01
CA ARG A 351 -15.06 6.86 -0.19
C ARG A 351 -14.24 7.08 1.10
N GLY A 352 -13.70 8.28 1.31
CA GLY A 352 -13.02 8.70 2.54
C GLY A 352 -13.96 9.07 3.71
N GLY A 353 -15.17 8.49 3.77
CA GLY A 353 -16.11 8.69 4.88
C GLY A 353 -17.17 9.79 4.71
N ALA A 354 -16.80 10.98 4.23
CA ALA A 354 -17.75 12.11 4.11
C ALA A 354 -18.88 11.89 3.09
N GLY A 355 -18.66 11.01 2.09
CA GLY A 355 -19.71 10.63 1.14
C GLY A 355 -20.22 11.77 0.26
N PHE A 356 -19.42 12.80 -0.04
CA PHE A 356 -19.84 13.85 -0.97
C PHE A 356 -19.90 13.33 -2.42
N PRO A 357 -20.90 13.69 -3.24
CA PRO A 357 -20.99 13.23 -4.64
C PRO A 357 -19.76 13.64 -5.47
N CYS A 358 -19.09 12.66 -6.08
CA CYS A 358 -17.82 12.87 -6.77
C CYS A 358 -17.97 13.75 -8.00
N GLY A 359 -18.97 13.47 -8.85
CA GLY A 359 -19.22 14.25 -10.07
C GLY A 359 -19.55 15.72 -9.78
N MET A 360 -20.30 16.00 -8.70
CA MET A 360 -20.56 17.38 -8.26
C MET A 360 -19.28 18.10 -7.79
N LYS A 361 -18.35 17.38 -7.14
CA LYS A 361 -17.06 17.94 -6.73
C LYS A 361 -16.24 18.32 -7.95
N TRP A 362 -16.15 17.43 -8.93
CA TRP A 362 -15.41 17.65 -10.16
C TRP A 362 -16.00 18.78 -11.01
N GLU A 363 -17.32 18.85 -11.13
CA GLU A 363 -18.01 19.95 -11.78
C GLU A 363 -17.63 21.30 -11.15
N ARG A 364 -17.69 21.40 -9.81
CA ARG A 364 -17.31 22.63 -9.10
C ARG A 364 -15.87 23.04 -9.38
N THR A 365 -14.93 22.09 -9.37
CA THR A 365 -13.52 22.35 -9.71
C THR A 365 -13.36 22.75 -11.17
N ARG A 366 -14.13 22.15 -12.09
CA ARG A 366 -14.10 22.46 -13.52
C ARG A 366 -14.60 23.87 -13.83
N VAL A 367 -15.68 24.30 -13.21
CA VAL A 367 -16.27 25.64 -13.44
C VAL A 367 -15.61 26.76 -12.64
N ALA A 368 -14.84 26.42 -11.59
CA ALA A 368 -14.12 27.40 -10.80
C ALA A 368 -13.08 28.16 -11.65
N ALA A 369 -12.98 29.47 -11.39
CA ALA A 369 -12.06 30.35 -12.10
C ALA A 369 -10.59 30.04 -11.78
N GLY A 370 -9.74 30.07 -12.80
CA GLY A 370 -8.31 29.79 -12.71
C GLY A 370 -7.85 28.86 -13.83
N GLU A 371 -6.74 29.19 -14.48
CA GLU A 371 -6.14 28.36 -15.53
C GLU A 371 -5.45 27.12 -14.94
N LYS A 372 -4.73 27.30 -13.83
CA LYS A 372 -4.05 26.21 -13.12
C LYS A 372 -5.02 25.54 -12.14
N LYS A 373 -5.04 24.21 -12.17
CA LYS A 373 -5.85 23.38 -11.27
C LYS A 373 -5.07 22.15 -10.84
N TYR A 374 -5.47 21.58 -9.71
CA TYR A 374 -4.80 20.42 -9.13
C TYR A 374 -5.77 19.28 -8.84
N VAL A 375 -5.27 18.06 -8.93
CA VAL A 375 -5.94 16.89 -8.35
C VAL A 375 -5.08 16.29 -7.25
N ILE A 376 -5.69 15.93 -6.13
CA ILE A 376 -5.00 15.32 -5.00
C ILE A 376 -5.69 14.00 -4.66
N CYS A 377 -4.86 12.97 -4.49
CA CYS A 377 -5.23 11.70 -3.90
C CYS A 377 -4.83 11.68 -2.44
N ASN A 378 -5.85 11.67 -1.57
CA ASN A 378 -5.70 11.55 -0.14
C ASN A 378 -5.59 10.07 0.24
N GLY A 379 -4.36 9.63 0.48
CA GLY A 379 -3.98 8.33 1.04
C GLY A 379 -3.53 8.41 2.51
N ASP A 380 -3.95 9.43 3.25
CA ASP A 380 -3.75 9.54 4.69
C ASP A 380 -4.83 8.76 5.46
N GLU A 381 -4.81 7.43 5.32
CA GLU A 381 -5.73 6.51 5.99
C GLU A 381 -5.38 6.39 7.48
N GLY A 382 -5.67 7.45 8.24
CA GLY A 382 -5.33 7.58 9.66
C GLY A 382 -6.25 6.80 10.61
N ASP A 383 -7.46 6.45 10.17
CA ASP A 383 -8.49 5.83 11.01
C ASP A 383 -8.05 4.46 11.53
N PRO A 384 -8.03 4.24 12.86
CA PRO A 384 -7.66 2.94 13.42
C PRO A 384 -8.61 1.83 12.95
N GLY A 385 -8.05 0.79 12.32
CA GLY A 385 -8.82 -0.32 11.76
C GLY A 385 -9.04 -0.23 10.24
N ALA A 386 -8.79 0.93 9.63
CA ALA A 386 -8.80 1.10 8.18
C ALA A 386 -7.44 0.70 7.57
N PHE A 387 -7.49 -0.05 6.48
CA PHE A 387 -6.32 -0.47 5.69
C PHE A 387 -6.68 -0.79 4.22
N MET A 388 -7.82 -0.27 3.76
CA MET A 388 -8.36 -0.44 2.41
C MET A 388 -7.55 0.38 1.41
N ASP A 389 -7.24 1.63 1.75
CA ASP A 389 -6.48 2.52 0.87
C ASP A 389 -5.03 2.05 0.76
N ARG A 390 -4.42 1.65 1.89
CA ARG A 390 -3.09 1.01 1.87
C ARG A 390 -3.04 -0.14 0.88
N MET A 391 -4.04 -1.01 0.93
CA MET A 391 -4.09 -2.19 0.08
C MET A 391 -4.23 -1.81 -1.40
N LEU A 392 -5.07 -0.83 -1.73
CA LEU A 392 -5.20 -0.33 -3.10
C LEU A 392 -3.90 0.29 -3.61
N LEU A 393 -3.18 1.05 -2.79
CA LEU A 393 -1.89 1.65 -3.18
C LEU A 393 -0.79 0.59 -3.34
N GLU A 394 -0.77 -0.45 -2.49
CA GLU A 394 0.19 -1.56 -2.59
C GLU A 394 -0.10 -2.48 -3.78
N SER A 395 -1.38 -2.70 -4.11
CA SER A 395 -1.80 -3.75 -5.03
C SER A 395 -2.19 -3.24 -6.42
N PHE A 396 -2.72 -2.03 -6.51
CA PHE A 396 -3.27 -1.47 -7.75
C PHE A 396 -2.83 -0.01 -7.98
N PRO A 397 -1.53 0.31 -7.87
CA PRO A 397 -1.05 1.69 -8.01
C PRO A 397 -1.42 2.30 -9.38
N TYR A 398 -1.32 1.52 -10.47
CA TYR A 398 -1.70 2.00 -11.81
C TYR A 398 -3.16 2.39 -11.92
N ARG A 399 -4.07 1.64 -11.28
CA ARG A 399 -5.51 1.93 -11.30
C ARG A 399 -5.84 3.23 -10.56
N VAL A 400 -5.20 3.45 -9.41
CA VAL A 400 -5.36 4.70 -8.65
C VAL A 400 -4.86 5.88 -9.48
N ILE A 401 -3.68 5.75 -10.11
CA ILE A 401 -3.11 6.81 -10.94
C ILE A 401 -3.97 7.06 -12.19
N GLU A 402 -4.45 6.02 -12.88
CA GLU A 402 -5.38 6.16 -14.01
C GLU A 402 -6.66 6.93 -13.60
N GLY A 403 -7.23 6.61 -12.43
CA GLY A 403 -8.36 7.35 -11.89
C GLY A 403 -8.05 8.83 -11.64
N MET A 404 -6.84 9.14 -11.16
CA MET A 404 -6.38 10.53 -11.02
C MET A 404 -6.21 11.23 -12.37
N MET A 405 -5.68 10.54 -13.38
CA MET A 405 -5.52 11.09 -14.74
C MET A 405 -6.88 11.42 -15.36
N ILE A 406 -7.87 10.54 -15.21
CA ILE A 406 -9.24 10.77 -15.68
C ILE A 406 -9.85 11.99 -14.98
N ALA A 407 -9.67 12.10 -13.66
CA ALA A 407 -10.14 13.26 -12.91
C ALA A 407 -9.45 14.55 -13.35
N ALA A 408 -8.13 14.50 -13.58
CA ALA A 408 -7.34 15.62 -14.06
C ALA A 408 -7.80 16.10 -15.43
N TYR A 409 -8.01 15.18 -16.38
CA TYR A 409 -8.63 15.47 -17.66
C TYR A 409 -9.98 16.16 -17.51
N SER A 410 -10.85 15.59 -16.66
CA SER A 410 -12.21 16.09 -16.43
C SER A 410 -12.26 17.51 -15.88
N VAL A 411 -11.35 17.86 -14.95
CA VAL A 411 -11.36 19.20 -14.31
C VAL A 411 -10.50 20.23 -15.05
N GLY A 412 -9.62 19.77 -15.94
CA GLY A 412 -8.61 20.58 -16.61
C GLY A 412 -7.38 20.85 -15.73
N ALA A 413 -6.90 19.83 -15.01
CA ALA A 413 -5.67 19.87 -14.24
C ALA A 413 -4.53 19.15 -14.98
N ASP A 414 -3.32 19.65 -14.82
CA ASP A 414 -2.08 19.12 -15.39
C ASP A 414 -1.12 18.57 -14.30
N GLU A 415 -1.45 18.80 -13.02
CA GLU A 415 -0.62 18.38 -11.89
C GLU A 415 -1.42 17.62 -10.83
N GLY A 416 -0.87 16.48 -10.42
CA GLY A 416 -1.41 15.59 -9.42
C GLY A 416 -0.50 15.42 -8.21
N ILE A 417 -1.10 15.23 -7.03
CA ILE A 417 -0.35 14.91 -5.80
C ILE A 417 -0.95 13.68 -5.13
N LEU A 418 -0.11 12.67 -4.92
CA LEU A 418 -0.40 11.52 -4.06
C LEU A 418 0.10 11.84 -2.65
N TYR A 419 -0.79 12.27 -1.76
CA TYR A 419 -0.44 12.46 -0.35
C TYR A 419 -0.62 11.14 0.38
N VAL A 420 0.48 10.52 0.77
CA VAL A 420 0.51 9.17 1.38
C VAL A 420 1.22 9.25 2.71
N ARG A 421 0.63 8.65 3.74
CA ARG A 421 1.22 8.63 5.08
C ARG A 421 2.53 7.83 5.12
N ALA A 422 3.52 8.32 5.87
CA ALA A 422 4.83 7.67 5.94
C ALA A 422 4.81 6.30 6.65
N GLU A 423 3.74 5.94 7.36
CA GLU A 423 3.59 4.59 7.93
C GLU A 423 3.33 3.50 6.87
N TYR A 424 3.20 3.84 5.58
CA TYR A 424 3.01 2.90 4.47
C TYR A 424 4.24 2.79 3.53
N PRO A 425 5.40 2.30 4.03
CA PRO A 425 6.64 2.26 3.24
C PRO A 425 6.52 1.40 1.98
N LEU A 426 5.80 0.26 2.05
CA LEU A 426 5.59 -0.58 0.87
C LEU A 426 4.72 0.11 -0.19
N ALA A 427 3.65 0.80 0.21
CA ALA A 427 2.81 1.56 -0.71
C ALA A 427 3.61 2.64 -1.43
N LEU A 428 4.45 3.38 -0.70
CA LEU A 428 5.36 4.38 -1.26
C LEU A 428 6.33 3.75 -2.28
N ARG A 429 6.92 2.60 -1.96
CA ARG A 429 7.77 1.86 -2.91
C ARG A 429 7.02 1.44 -4.17
N MET A 430 5.80 0.92 -4.03
CA MET A 430 4.96 0.52 -5.18
C MET A 430 4.58 1.73 -6.05
N LEU A 431 4.15 2.83 -5.44
CA LEU A 431 3.80 4.05 -6.17
C LEU A 431 5.00 4.66 -6.89
N ARG A 432 6.16 4.79 -6.23
CA ARG A 432 7.40 5.28 -6.88
C ARG A 432 7.77 4.41 -8.07
N GLY A 433 7.72 3.08 -7.90
CA GLY A 433 8.01 2.12 -8.97
C GLY A 433 7.00 2.16 -10.12
N ALA A 434 5.72 2.43 -9.84
CA ALA A 434 4.66 2.57 -10.82
C ALA A 434 4.81 3.88 -11.61
N ILE A 435 4.99 5.02 -10.93
CA ILE A 435 5.20 6.33 -11.53
C ILE A 435 6.43 6.33 -12.44
N ALA A 436 7.55 5.74 -11.99
CA ALA A 436 8.77 5.63 -12.81
C ALA A 436 8.49 4.89 -14.13
N ARG A 437 7.84 3.72 -14.08
CA ARG A 437 7.47 2.94 -15.27
C ARG A 437 6.46 3.66 -16.16
N MET A 438 5.51 4.40 -15.60
CA MET A 438 4.57 5.19 -16.37
C MET A 438 5.25 6.35 -17.10
N ARG A 439 6.19 7.05 -16.45
CA ARG A 439 7.00 8.09 -17.09
C ARG A 439 7.89 7.52 -18.19
N GLU A 440 8.58 6.40 -17.94
CA GLU A 440 9.36 5.68 -18.95
C GLU A 440 8.51 5.23 -20.15
N GLY A 441 7.24 4.86 -19.90
CA GLY A 441 6.29 4.46 -20.92
C GLY A 441 5.52 5.60 -21.58
N GLY A 442 5.82 6.87 -21.29
CA GLY A 442 5.12 8.04 -21.86
C GLY A 442 3.66 8.20 -21.40
N LEU A 443 3.29 7.57 -20.28
CA LEU A 443 1.94 7.62 -19.70
C LEU A 443 1.77 8.73 -18.64
N LEU A 444 2.84 9.46 -18.33
CA LEU A 444 2.85 10.65 -17.48
C LEU A 444 3.78 11.68 -18.10
N GLY A 445 3.51 12.96 -17.88
CA GLY A 445 4.22 14.08 -18.48
C GLY A 445 3.39 14.76 -19.56
N GLU A 446 4.04 15.14 -20.66
CA GLU A 446 3.42 15.91 -21.73
C GLU A 446 2.79 15.02 -22.81
N LYS A 447 1.66 15.47 -23.36
CA LYS A 447 1.00 14.87 -24.55
C LYS A 447 0.80 13.36 -24.45
N ILE A 448 0.15 12.94 -23.38
CA ILE A 448 -0.09 11.53 -23.08
C ILE A 448 -0.94 10.92 -24.21
N PHE A 449 -0.50 9.75 -24.72
CA PHE A 449 -1.11 9.09 -25.89
C PHE A 449 -1.18 9.97 -27.15
N ASP A 450 -0.19 10.85 -27.37
CA ASP A 450 -0.16 11.81 -28.49
C ASP A 450 -1.37 12.74 -28.54
N SER A 451 -2.04 12.94 -27.41
CA SER A 451 -3.17 13.87 -27.25
C SER A 451 -2.70 15.25 -26.76
N ASP A 452 -3.61 16.22 -26.68
CA ASP A 452 -3.33 17.52 -26.07
C ASP A 452 -3.30 17.47 -24.53
N PHE A 453 -3.66 16.33 -23.93
CA PHE A 453 -3.69 16.17 -22.48
C PHE A 453 -2.29 15.88 -21.93
N SER A 454 -1.91 16.66 -20.91
CA SER A 454 -0.65 16.51 -20.18
C SER A 454 -0.96 16.40 -18.69
N PHE A 455 -0.30 15.47 -18.01
CA PHE A 455 -0.50 15.26 -16.58
C PHE A 455 0.72 14.60 -15.96
N ASP A 456 1.24 15.17 -14.88
CA ASP A 456 2.25 14.52 -14.05
C ASP A 456 1.81 14.44 -12.59
N VAL A 457 2.34 13.44 -11.88
CA VAL A 457 2.01 13.19 -10.48
C VAL A 457 3.28 13.06 -9.64
N ARG A 458 3.25 13.71 -8.47
CA ARG A 458 4.29 13.59 -7.44
C ARG A 458 3.73 12.96 -6.18
N ILE A 459 4.60 12.28 -5.44
CA ILE A 459 4.26 11.75 -4.11
C ILE A 459 4.68 12.77 -3.06
N MET A 460 3.80 13.03 -2.10
CA MET A 460 4.09 13.76 -0.88
C MET A 460 3.93 12.80 0.30
N GLU A 461 5.01 12.58 1.03
CA GLU A 461 5.00 11.75 2.24
C GLU A 461 4.55 12.55 3.44
N GLY A 462 3.47 12.11 4.10
CA GLY A 462 3.00 12.70 5.34
C GLY A 462 3.98 12.48 6.50
N ALA A 463 3.89 13.29 7.55
CA ALA A 463 4.76 13.21 8.73
C ALA A 463 4.04 12.77 10.02
N GLY A 464 3.02 11.90 9.88
CA GLY A 464 2.33 11.27 11.02
C GLY A 464 1.42 12.20 11.80
N ALA A 465 0.59 12.99 11.12
CA ALA A 465 -0.47 13.78 11.75
C ALA A 465 -1.83 13.30 11.26
N PHE A 466 -2.64 12.70 12.16
CA PHE A 466 -3.98 12.17 11.83
C PHE A 466 -4.91 13.23 11.21
N VAL A 467 -4.78 14.49 11.66
CA VAL A 467 -5.59 15.61 11.13
C VAL A 467 -5.26 15.93 9.67
N SER A 468 -4.12 15.50 9.14
CA SER A 468 -3.76 15.68 7.73
C SER A 468 -4.69 14.96 6.77
N GLY A 469 -5.53 14.02 7.24
CA GLY A 469 -6.58 13.39 6.45
C GLY A 469 -7.77 14.31 6.15
N GLU A 470 -7.93 15.42 6.89
CA GLU A 470 -8.94 16.45 6.59
C GLU A 470 -8.52 17.28 5.37
N GLU A 471 -9.44 17.51 4.43
CA GLU A 471 -9.14 18.09 3.12
C GLU A 471 -8.31 19.39 3.16
N THR A 472 -8.62 20.33 4.04
CA THR A 472 -7.91 21.62 4.13
C THR A 472 -6.62 21.54 4.94
N ALA A 473 -6.58 20.65 5.94
CA ALA A 473 -5.36 20.35 6.68
C ALA A 473 -4.32 19.64 5.81
N LEU A 474 -4.77 18.78 4.90
CA LEU A 474 -3.95 18.14 3.87
C LEU A 474 -3.30 19.19 2.97
N LEU A 475 -4.08 20.17 2.49
CA LEU A 475 -3.54 21.27 1.67
C LEU A 475 -2.42 22.02 2.40
N ALA A 476 -2.62 22.33 3.68
CA ALA A 476 -1.59 22.97 4.48
C ALA A 476 -0.33 22.09 4.61
N ALA A 477 -0.47 20.77 4.73
CA ALA A 477 0.66 19.84 4.74
C ALA A 477 1.44 19.87 3.41
N VAL A 478 0.73 19.81 2.29
CA VAL A 478 1.31 19.87 0.94
C VAL A 478 2.02 21.22 0.70
N GLU A 479 1.53 22.29 1.30
CA GLU A 479 2.14 23.63 1.26
C GLU A 479 3.29 23.80 2.27
N GLY A 480 3.76 22.73 2.93
CA GLY A 480 4.86 22.78 3.89
C GLY A 480 4.52 23.51 5.20
N GLN A 481 3.24 23.58 5.54
CA GLN A 481 2.74 24.19 6.78
C GLN A 481 2.26 23.13 7.78
N ARG A 482 1.87 23.60 8.98
CA ARG A 482 1.17 22.77 9.96
C ARG A 482 -0.21 22.39 9.42
N SER A 483 -0.61 21.12 9.55
CA SER A 483 -1.94 20.64 9.10
C SER A 483 -3.08 21.13 10.00
N ILE A 484 -3.34 22.43 9.99
CA ILE A 484 -4.45 23.05 10.71
C ILE A 484 -5.61 23.24 9.71
N PRO A 485 -6.80 22.67 9.97
CA PRO A 485 -7.96 22.87 9.12
C PRO A 485 -8.29 24.36 8.92
N ARG A 486 -8.69 24.72 7.70
CA ARG A 486 -9.08 26.08 7.33
C ARG A 486 -10.60 26.24 7.46
N LEU A 487 -11.04 27.44 7.83
CA LEU A 487 -12.46 27.79 7.80
C LEU A 487 -12.97 27.76 6.36
N ARG A 488 -14.16 27.17 6.16
CA ARG A 488 -14.87 27.11 4.87
C ARG A 488 -16.15 27.93 4.99
N PRO A 489 -16.59 28.65 3.94
CA PRO A 489 -15.96 28.82 2.62
C PRO A 489 -14.71 29.75 2.64
N PRO A 490 -13.86 29.73 1.59
CA PRO A 490 -14.01 28.97 0.33
C PRO A 490 -13.68 27.48 0.48
N TYR A 491 -14.28 26.64 -0.37
CA TYR A 491 -13.99 25.20 -0.43
C TYR A 491 -12.76 24.92 -1.31
N PRO A 492 -12.02 23.81 -1.10
CA PRO A 492 -10.87 23.45 -1.94
C PRO A 492 -11.16 23.39 -3.43
N ALA A 493 -12.37 22.95 -3.81
CA ALA A 493 -12.81 22.89 -5.20
C ALA A 493 -12.83 24.27 -5.88
N GLU A 494 -12.96 25.36 -5.12
CA GLU A 494 -12.94 26.74 -5.60
C GLU A 494 -11.58 27.40 -5.39
N LYS A 495 -11.02 27.27 -4.17
CA LYS A 495 -9.71 27.80 -3.78
C LYS A 495 -9.03 26.82 -2.82
N GLY A 496 -8.18 25.97 -3.38
CA GLY A 496 -7.43 24.94 -2.66
C GLY A 496 -5.93 25.24 -2.65
N LEU A 497 -5.15 24.32 -3.20
CA LEU A 497 -3.70 24.36 -3.22
C LEU A 497 -3.20 25.63 -3.91
N HIS A 498 -2.36 26.41 -3.22
CA HIS A 498 -1.84 27.69 -3.69
C HIS A 498 -2.95 28.66 -4.16
N GLY A 499 -4.14 28.56 -3.56
CA GLY A 499 -5.32 29.37 -3.93
C GLY A 499 -5.99 28.96 -5.24
N CYS A 500 -5.53 27.90 -5.90
CA CYS A 500 -6.07 27.40 -7.17
C CYS A 500 -7.17 26.35 -6.94
N PRO A 501 -8.15 26.20 -7.86
CA PRO A 501 -9.15 25.14 -7.77
C PRO A 501 -8.50 23.76 -7.64
N THR A 502 -8.90 23.00 -6.62
CA THR A 502 -8.27 21.70 -6.30
C THR A 502 -9.32 20.66 -6.00
N SER A 503 -9.30 19.56 -6.76
CA SER A 503 -10.13 18.38 -6.48
C SER A 503 -9.38 17.42 -5.58
N ILE A 504 -9.91 17.15 -4.39
CA ILE A 504 -9.35 16.19 -3.44
C ILE A 504 -10.30 15.00 -3.34
N ASN A 505 -9.81 13.80 -3.65
CA ASN A 505 -10.55 12.56 -3.52
C ASN A 505 -9.70 11.49 -2.83
N ASN A 506 -10.39 10.52 -2.22
CA ASN A 506 -9.77 9.38 -1.54
C ASN A 506 -9.31 8.32 -2.55
N VAL A 507 -8.34 7.49 -2.16
CA VAL A 507 -7.75 6.41 -2.98
C VAL A 507 -8.81 5.49 -3.61
N GLU A 508 -9.73 4.94 -2.82
CA GLU A 508 -10.80 4.04 -3.34
C GLU A 508 -11.74 4.77 -4.32
N THR A 509 -11.92 6.07 -4.14
CA THR A 509 -12.73 6.88 -5.08
C THR A 509 -12.07 6.90 -6.45
N TYR A 510 -10.76 7.17 -6.54
CA TYR A 510 -10.03 7.11 -7.81
C TYR A 510 -9.95 5.70 -8.37
N ALA A 511 -9.73 4.69 -7.52
CA ALA A 511 -9.66 3.29 -7.97
C ALA A 511 -10.95 2.80 -8.66
N SER A 512 -12.10 3.38 -8.30
CA SER A 512 -13.40 3.01 -8.89
C SER A 512 -13.66 3.66 -10.25
N VAL A 513 -13.02 4.80 -10.54
CA VAL A 513 -13.29 5.63 -11.73
C VAL A 513 -13.04 4.87 -13.06
N PRO A 514 -11.90 4.18 -13.25
CA PRO A 514 -11.66 3.46 -14.52
C PRO A 514 -12.75 2.43 -14.83
N TRP A 515 -13.21 1.69 -13.82
CA TRP A 515 -14.27 0.69 -14.04
C TRP A 515 -15.58 1.35 -14.46
N ILE A 516 -15.95 2.47 -13.82
CA ILE A 516 -17.17 3.22 -14.15
C ILE A 516 -17.15 3.65 -15.63
N LEU A 517 -16.05 4.20 -16.13
CA LEU A 517 -16.00 4.66 -17.53
C LEU A 517 -15.83 3.55 -18.56
N ARG A 518 -15.30 2.38 -18.17
CA ARG A 518 -15.28 1.23 -19.08
C ARG A 518 -16.68 0.63 -19.26
N ASN A 519 -17.47 0.55 -18.19
CA ASN A 519 -18.72 -0.22 -18.13
C ASN A 519 -20.00 0.66 -18.15
N GLY A 520 -19.87 1.96 -17.90
CA GLY A 520 -20.99 2.90 -17.79
C GLY A 520 -21.39 3.18 -16.34
N GLY A 521 -21.74 4.43 -16.06
CA GLY A 521 -22.25 4.92 -14.79
C GLY A 521 -23.54 4.24 -14.38
N ASP A 522 -24.45 3.97 -15.33
CA ASP A 522 -25.69 3.25 -15.04
C ASP A 522 -25.44 1.84 -14.50
N GLU A 523 -24.44 1.11 -15.00
CA GLU A 523 -24.08 -0.22 -14.49
C GLU A 523 -23.53 -0.13 -13.06
N TYR A 524 -22.71 0.87 -12.77
CA TYR A 524 -22.25 1.14 -11.40
C TYR A 524 -23.41 1.50 -10.46
N ALA A 525 -24.37 2.27 -10.96
CA ALA A 525 -25.53 2.73 -10.21
C ALA A 525 -26.55 1.63 -9.87
N LYS A 526 -26.53 0.50 -10.59
CA LYS A 526 -27.35 -0.69 -10.27
C LYS A 526 -26.89 -1.40 -9.01
N LEU A 527 -25.64 -1.19 -8.59
CA LEU A 527 -25.06 -1.79 -7.39
C LEU A 527 -25.33 -0.91 -6.17
N GLY A 528 -25.48 -1.56 -5.02
CA GLY A 528 -25.70 -0.92 -3.73
C GLY A 528 -27.15 -0.45 -3.53
N THR A 529 -27.31 0.65 -2.81
CA THR A 529 -28.64 1.21 -2.47
C THR A 529 -28.90 2.51 -3.21
N GLU A 530 -30.17 2.96 -3.22
CA GLU A 530 -30.60 4.19 -3.90
C GLU A 530 -29.70 5.41 -3.59
N LYS A 531 -29.25 5.54 -2.33
CA LYS A 531 -28.44 6.69 -1.86
C LYS A 531 -26.93 6.41 -1.77
N SER A 532 -26.54 5.13 -1.80
CA SER A 532 -25.16 4.65 -1.68
C SER A 532 -24.93 3.61 -2.77
N LYS A 533 -24.68 4.12 -3.98
CA LYS A 533 -24.49 3.32 -5.20
C LYS A 533 -23.07 2.76 -5.29
N GLY A 534 -22.91 1.73 -6.11
CA GLY A 534 -21.64 1.06 -6.37
C GLY A 534 -21.31 0.03 -5.31
N THR A 535 -20.01 -0.21 -5.12
CA THR A 535 -19.47 -1.09 -4.07
C THR A 535 -18.66 -0.30 -3.06
N LYS A 536 -18.36 -0.93 -1.92
CA LYS A 536 -17.47 -0.41 -0.89
C LYS A 536 -16.54 -1.53 -0.40
N VAL A 537 -15.25 -1.21 -0.31
CA VAL A 537 -14.25 -2.06 0.34
C VAL A 537 -14.35 -1.88 1.86
N PHE A 538 -14.57 -2.96 2.59
CA PHE A 538 -14.63 -3.00 4.05
C PHE A 538 -13.40 -3.71 4.62
N ALA A 539 -12.87 -3.12 5.69
CA ALA A 539 -11.77 -3.66 6.47
C ALA A 539 -12.30 -4.32 7.75
N LEU A 540 -12.16 -5.64 7.84
CA LEU A 540 -12.52 -6.42 9.03
C LEU A 540 -11.28 -6.63 9.91
N ALA A 541 -11.25 -5.97 11.08
CA ALA A 541 -10.15 -6.04 12.03
C ALA A 541 -10.62 -6.07 13.49
N GLY A 542 -9.67 -6.27 14.42
CA GLY A 542 -9.95 -6.37 15.85
C GLY A 542 -10.27 -7.80 16.30
N LYS A 543 -11.22 -7.98 17.23
CA LYS A 543 -11.62 -9.29 17.78
C LYS A 543 -12.59 -10.02 16.84
N VAL A 544 -12.15 -10.27 15.62
CA VAL A 544 -12.90 -11.00 14.58
C VAL A 544 -12.19 -12.30 14.24
N LYS A 545 -12.97 -13.37 13.97
CA LYS A 545 -12.41 -14.68 13.60
C LYS A 545 -11.75 -14.64 12.22
N ASN A 546 -12.44 -14.06 11.25
CA ASN A 546 -12.01 -14.00 9.84
C ASN A 546 -11.73 -12.54 9.44
N GLY A 547 -10.60 -12.00 9.89
CA GLY A 547 -10.15 -10.67 9.49
C GLY A 547 -9.68 -10.63 8.03
N GLY A 548 -9.84 -9.48 7.37
CA GLY A 548 -9.53 -9.33 5.94
C GLY A 548 -10.17 -8.12 5.30
N LEU A 549 -10.15 -8.09 3.96
CA LEU A 549 -10.88 -7.13 3.14
C LEU A 549 -12.00 -7.86 2.42
N ILE A 550 -13.15 -7.21 2.35
CA ILE A 550 -14.27 -7.63 1.52
C ILE A 550 -14.79 -6.46 0.71
N GLU A 551 -15.16 -6.66 -0.54
CA GLU A 551 -15.81 -5.64 -1.36
C GLU A 551 -17.26 -6.04 -1.64
N ILE A 552 -18.23 -5.25 -1.17
CA ILE A 552 -19.66 -5.54 -1.28
C ILE A 552 -20.45 -4.34 -1.82
N PRO A 553 -21.60 -4.57 -2.49
CA PRO A 553 -22.51 -3.51 -2.93
C PRO A 553 -23.10 -2.68 -1.79
#